data_AF-A0A2N7IPJ0-F1
#
_entry.id   AF-A0A2N7IPJ0-F1
#
_cell.length_a   1.000
_cell.length_b   1.000
_cell.length_c   1.000
_cell.angle_alpha   90.00
_cell.angle_beta   90.00
_cell.angle_gamma   90.00
#
_symmetry.space_group_name_H-M   'P 1'
#
loop_
_entity.id
_entity.type
_entity.pdbx_description
1 polymer ?
#
loop_
_entity_poly.entity_id
_entity_poly.type
_entity_poly.pdbx_seq_one_letter_code
_entity_poly.pdbx_strand_id
1 'polypeptide(L)'
;MTELSSDTTQQILLQLYCREQTEQPLIPRADLDTDIYDSETFLAWRETKRDFVVRDIENRVWVKSCPAGYITEVHFKADGTLTEYRLFDRFKTVGQWQLKDDLLHVEITKGDNRYEFAVVARA
;
A
#
# COMPACT_ATOMS: atom_id res chain seq x y z
N MET A 1 -3.57 -16.98 2.05
CA MET A 1 -3.92 -15.79 1.25
C MET A 1 -4.13 -16.23 -0.18
N THR A 2 -5.27 -15.87 -0.76
CA THR A 2 -5.70 -16.26 -2.12
C THR A 2 -4.89 -15.51 -3.18
N GLU A 3 -4.66 -16.14 -4.34
CA GLU A 3 -4.14 -15.45 -5.54
C GLU A 3 -5.03 -14.23 -5.86
N LEU A 4 -4.40 -13.10 -6.23
CA LEU A 4 -5.10 -11.86 -6.57
C LEU A 4 -5.11 -11.82 -8.09
N SER A 5 -6.22 -11.45 -8.70
CA SER A 5 -6.35 -11.35 -10.15
C SER A 5 -5.59 -10.13 -10.66
N SER A 6 -5.18 -10.14 -11.94
CA SER A 6 -4.64 -8.96 -12.63
C SER A 6 -5.56 -7.73 -12.52
N ASP A 7 -6.87 -7.97 -12.46
CA ASP A 7 -7.89 -6.95 -12.23
C ASP A 7 -7.76 -6.28 -10.84
N THR A 8 -7.35 -7.03 -9.81
CA THR A 8 -7.21 -6.46 -8.46
C THR A 8 -6.09 -5.42 -8.38
N THR A 9 -4.96 -5.66 -9.05
CA THR A 9 -3.86 -4.69 -9.14
C THR A 9 -4.30 -3.45 -9.88
N GLN A 10 -5.03 -3.61 -10.98
CA GLN A 10 -5.55 -2.50 -11.76
C GLN A 10 -6.53 -1.64 -10.96
N GLN A 11 -7.40 -2.25 -10.15
CA GLN A 11 -8.27 -1.55 -9.21
C GLN A 11 -7.49 -0.80 -8.14
N ILE A 12 -6.42 -1.36 -7.57
CA ILE A 12 -5.57 -0.67 -6.59
C ILE A 12 -4.92 0.57 -7.22
N LEU A 13 -4.39 0.44 -8.42
CA LEU A 13 -3.77 1.54 -9.15
C LEU A 13 -4.79 2.65 -9.46
N LEU A 14 -5.99 2.29 -9.94
CA LEU A 14 -7.05 3.27 -10.21
C LEU A 14 -7.53 3.96 -8.93
N GLN A 15 -7.67 3.22 -7.83
CA GLN A 15 -8.05 3.78 -6.54
C GLN A 15 -7.04 4.84 -6.07
N LEU A 16 -5.74 4.55 -6.20
CA LEU A 16 -4.68 5.51 -5.86
C LEU A 16 -4.68 6.71 -6.80
N TYR A 17 -4.84 6.50 -8.11
CA TYR A 17 -4.94 7.57 -9.10
C TYR A 17 -6.08 8.55 -8.73
N CYS A 18 -7.29 8.06 -8.49
CA CYS A 18 -8.43 8.89 -8.12
C CYS A 18 -8.17 9.71 -6.84
N ARG A 19 -7.53 9.10 -5.84
CA ARG A 19 -7.12 9.77 -4.61
C ARG A 19 -6.12 10.90 -4.87
N GLU A 20 -5.14 10.67 -5.74
CA GLU A 20 -4.12 11.66 -6.09
C GLU A 20 -4.68 12.82 -6.93
N GLN A 21 -5.71 12.59 -7.76
CA GLN A 21 -6.30 13.65 -8.59
C GLN A 21 -7.29 14.55 -7.85
N THR A 22 -8.05 14.00 -6.90
CA THR A 22 -9.22 14.68 -6.32
C THR A 22 -9.01 15.17 -4.88
N GLU A 23 -7.92 14.76 -4.23
CA GLU A 23 -7.69 14.91 -2.78
C GLU A 23 -8.82 14.33 -1.89
N GLN A 24 -9.80 13.62 -2.47
CA GLN A 24 -10.94 12.99 -1.78
C GLN A 24 -10.53 11.64 -1.16
N PRO A 25 -11.21 11.18 -0.08
CA PRO A 25 -10.92 9.88 0.53
C PRO A 25 -10.87 8.72 -0.48
N LEU A 26 -10.18 7.62 -0.12
CA LEU A 26 -10.12 6.44 -0.97
C LEU A 26 -11.55 5.93 -1.30
N ILE A 27 -11.88 5.91 -2.59
CA ILE A 27 -13.14 5.37 -3.11
C ILE A 27 -13.13 3.85 -2.96
N PRO A 28 -14.18 3.19 -2.44
CA PRO A 28 -14.23 1.73 -2.36
C PRO A 28 -14.04 1.09 -3.73
N ARG A 29 -13.37 -0.08 -3.80
CA ARG A 29 -13.06 -0.74 -5.08
C ARG A 29 -14.30 -1.08 -5.91
N ALA A 30 -15.42 -1.39 -5.25
CA ALA A 30 -16.70 -1.69 -5.90
C ALA A 30 -17.34 -0.46 -6.58
N ASP A 31 -16.92 0.75 -6.20
CA ASP A 31 -17.46 2.02 -6.68
C ASP A 31 -16.50 2.73 -7.65
N LEU A 32 -15.41 2.06 -8.07
CA LEU A 32 -14.47 2.62 -9.03
C LEU A 32 -15.09 2.63 -10.43
N ASP A 33 -14.95 3.77 -11.10
CA ASP A 33 -15.27 3.89 -12.53
C ASP A 33 -14.16 3.24 -13.37
N THR A 34 -14.38 2.00 -13.78
CA THR A 34 -13.42 1.22 -14.57
C THR A 34 -13.22 1.75 -15.98
N ASP A 35 -14.10 2.63 -16.49
CA ASP A 35 -13.94 3.23 -17.83
C ASP A 35 -12.69 4.13 -17.90
N ILE A 36 -12.19 4.56 -16.73
CA ILE A 36 -10.94 5.35 -16.60
C ILE A 36 -9.71 4.52 -16.98
N TYR A 37 -9.78 3.18 -16.98
CA TYR A 37 -8.63 2.32 -17.28
C TYR A 37 -7.95 2.62 -18.62
N ASP A 38 -8.73 3.01 -19.62
CA ASP A 38 -8.23 3.31 -20.96
C ASP A 38 -8.01 4.81 -21.20
N SER A 39 -8.20 5.64 -20.16
CA SER A 39 -7.97 7.08 -20.27
C SER A 39 -6.48 7.39 -20.39
N GLU A 40 -6.14 8.33 -21.28
CA GLU A 40 -4.75 8.76 -21.49
C GLU A 40 -4.09 9.28 -20.21
N THR A 41 -4.86 9.96 -19.35
CA THR A 41 -4.38 10.52 -18.08
C THR A 41 -4.03 9.43 -17.06
N PHE A 42 -4.85 8.39 -16.95
CA PHE A 42 -4.55 7.25 -16.09
C PHE A 42 -3.35 6.46 -16.60
N LEU A 43 -3.28 6.20 -17.92
CA LEU A 43 -2.14 5.51 -18.52
C LEU A 43 -0.85 6.30 -18.32
N ALA A 44 -0.85 7.61 -18.59
CA ALA A 44 0.31 8.47 -18.35
C ALA A 44 0.73 8.49 -16.86
N TRP A 45 -0.24 8.52 -15.94
CA TRP A 45 0.04 8.41 -14.51
C TRP A 45 0.64 7.06 -14.11
N ARG A 46 0.19 5.96 -14.74
CA ARG A 46 0.68 4.61 -14.48
C ARG A 46 2.16 4.46 -14.87
N GLU A 47 2.58 5.08 -15.97
CA GLU A 47 3.98 5.11 -16.40
C GLU A 47 4.92 5.84 -15.43
N THR A 48 4.38 6.62 -14.48
CA THR A 48 5.17 7.23 -13.38
C THR A 48 5.36 6.30 -12.17
N LYS A 49 4.78 5.11 -12.22
CA LYS A 49 4.92 4.07 -11.19
C LYS A 49 5.93 3.04 -11.65
N ARG A 50 6.46 2.30 -10.68
CA ARG A 50 7.37 1.18 -10.94
C ARG A 50 7.06 0.03 -10.00
N ASP A 51 7.63 -1.12 -10.31
CA ASP A 51 7.52 -2.30 -9.48
C ASP A 51 8.39 -2.17 -8.24
N PHE A 52 7.91 -2.69 -7.12
CA PHE A 52 8.76 -2.88 -5.95
C PHE A 52 9.71 -4.06 -6.16
N VAL A 53 10.98 -3.87 -5.78
CA VAL A 53 11.93 -4.98 -5.63
C VAL A 53 12.20 -5.20 -4.15
N VAL A 54 12.58 -6.43 -3.76
CA VAL A 54 12.89 -6.79 -2.35
C VAL A 54 13.86 -5.80 -1.69
N ARG A 55 14.85 -5.31 -2.45
CA ARG A 55 15.85 -4.33 -1.99
C ARG A 55 15.28 -2.95 -1.62
N ASP A 56 14.09 -2.60 -2.10
CA ASP A 56 13.37 -1.39 -1.68
C ASP A 56 12.80 -1.52 -0.26
N ILE A 57 12.59 -2.75 0.20
CA ILE A 57 11.77 -3.07 1.37
C ILE A 57 12.66 -3.54 2.53
N GLU A 58 13.46 -4.57 2.30
CA GLU A 58 14.30 -5.18 3.32
C GLU A 58 15.49 -4.30 3.71
N ASN A 59 16.00 -4.52 4.93
CA ASN A 59 17.17 -3.84 5.50
C ASN A 59 17.03 -2.31 5.52
N ARG A 60 15.80 -1.81 5.55
CA ARG A 60 15.46 -0.39 5.61
C ARG A 60 14.44 -0.15 6.71
N VAL A 61 14.45 1.06 7.25
CA VAL A 61 13.41 1.54 8.16
C VAL A 61 12.48 2.43 7.36
N TRP A 62 11.21 2.07 7.34
CA TRP A 62 10.17 2.87 6.72
C TRP A 62 9.51 3.75 7.75
N VAL A 63 9.05 4.93 7.35
CA VAL A 63 8.24 5.81 8.19
C VAL A 63 6.91 6.03 7.48
N LYS A 64 5.81 5.82 8.19
CA LYS A 64 4.47 6.16 7.70
C LYS A 64 3.79 7.13 8.65
N SER A 65 2.95 7.99 8.09
CA SER A 65 2.02 8.83 8.83
C SER A 65 0.59 8.57 8.34
N CYS A 66 -0.39 8.86 9.19
CA CYS A 66 -1.79 8.83 8.79
C CYS A 66 -2.51 10.13 9.18
N PRO A 67 -3.68 10.44 8.58
CA PRO A 67 -4.43 11.66 8.90
C PRO A 67 -4.82 11.81 10.38
N ALA A 68 -4.88 10.71 11.14
CA ALA A 68 -5.11 10.74 12.58
C ALA A 68 -3.88 11.20 13.41
N GLY A 69 -2.78 11.56 12.75
CA GLY A 69 -1.57 12.10 13.39
C GLY A 69 -0.61 11.05 13.95
N TYR A 70 -0.88 9.76 13.77
CA TYR A 70 0.07 8.72 14.16
C TYR A 70 1.20 8.65 13.15
N ILE A 71 2.43 8.71 13.66
CA ILE A 71 3.65 8.46 12.89
C ILE A 71 4.29 7.20 13.45
N THR A 72 4.61 6.26 12.57
CA THR A 72 5.19 4.97 12.95
C THR A 72 6.40 4.63 12.10
N GLU A 73 7.40 4.01 12.72
CA GLU A 73 8.45 3.29 12.00
C GLU A 73 8.00 1.86 11.71
N VAL A 74 8.37 1.33 10.54
CA VAL A 74 8.03 -0.02 10.09
C VAL A 74 9.30 -0.72 9.67
N HIS A 75 9.49 -1.93 10.20
CA HIS A 75 10.62 -2.81 9.95
C HIS A 75 10.12 -4.07 9.25
N PHE A 76 10.44 -4.20 7.98
CA PHE A 76 10.16 -5.40 7.18
C PHE A 76 11.28 -6.42 7.36
N LYS A 77 10.92 -7.67 7.63
CA LYS A 77 11.86 -8.78 7.81
C LYS A 77 11.75 -9.76 6.64
N ALA A 78 12.87 -10.39 6.29
CA ALA A 78 12.93 -11.32 5.16
C ALA A 78 12.06 -12.58 5.31
N ASP A 79 11.58 -12.87 6.52
CA ASP A 79 10.63 -13.97 6.78
C ASP A 79 9.18 -13.63 6.43
N GLY A 80 8.92 -12.47 5.83
CA GLY A 80 7.58 -11.98 5.51
C GLY A 80 6.86 -11.34 6.69
N THR A 81 7.47 -11.28 7.88
CA THR A 81 6.90 -10.56 9.02
C THR A 81 7.32 -9.10 9.03
N LEU A 82 6.52 -8.26 9.68
CA LEU A 82 6.91 -6.88 9.98
C LEU A 82 6.70 -6.55 11.45
N THR A 83 7.39 -5.51 11.90
CA THR A 83 7.12 -4.88 13.20
C THR A 83 7.00 -3.39 13.01
N GLU A 84 5.99 -2.81 13.64
CA GLU A 84 5.71 -1.38 13.59
C GLU A 84 5.76 -0.80 15.01
N TYR A 85 6.33 0.39 15.14
CA TYR A 85 6.36 1.15 16.38
C TYR A 85 5.87 2.57 16.15
N ARG A 86 4.95 3.06 16.99
CA ARG A 86 4.70 4.50 17.08
C ARG A 86 5.97 5.22 17.51
N LEU A 87 6.31 6.32 16.83
CA LEU A 87 7.59 7.00 17.04
C LEU A 87 7.79 7.48 18.48
N PHE A 88 6.73 8.01 19.12
CA PHE A 88 6.85 8.68 20.42
C PHE A 88 6.67 7.75 21.62
N ASP A 89 5.61 6.95 21.65
CA ASP A 89 5.31 6.06 22.78
C ASP A 89 5.76 4.62 22.58
N ARG A 90 6.36 4.32 21.42
CA ARG A 90 6.93 3.02 21.08
C ARG A 90 5.91 1.87 21.16
N PHE A 91 4.62 2.17 21.07
CA PHE A 91 3.59 1.14 21.02
C PHE A 91 3.83 0.23 19.81
N LYS A 92 3.97 -1.06 20.09
CA LYS A 92 4.33 -2.09 19.11
C LYS A 92 3.09 -2.72 18.49
N THR A 93 3.11 -2.87 17.17
CA THR A 93 2.21 -3.70 16.38
C THR A 93 3.04 -4.67 15.52
N VAL A 94 2.41 -5.76 15.10
CA VAL A 94 3.04 -6.78 14.27
C VAL A 94 2.15 -7.10 13.08
N GLY A 95 2.74 -7.66 12.04
CA GLY A 95 2.04 -7.91 10.80
C GLY A 95 2.80 -8.81 9.85
N GLN A 96 2.26 -8.94 8.66
CA GLN A 96 2.84 -9.66 7.54
C GLN A 96 2.97 -8.74 6.33
N TRP A 97 3.93 -9.02 5.48
CA TRP A 97 4.08 -8.37 4.20
C TRP A 97 4.45 -9.38 3.11
N GLN A 98 4.12 -9.04 1.88
CA GLN A 98 4.53 -9.80 0.71
C GLN A 98 4.65 -8.87 -0.50
N LEU A 99 5.58 -9.19 -1.38
CA LEU A 99 5.59 -8.65 -2.73
C LEU A 99 4.73 -9.53 -3.62
N LYS A 100 3.74 -8.94 -4.26
CA LYS A 100 2.82 -9.64 -5.16
C LYS A 100 2.23 -8.67 -6.18
N ASP A 101 2.13 -9.12 -7.42
CA ASP A 101 1.62 -8.33 -8.54
C ASP A 101 2.28 -6.94 -8.58
N ASP A 102 3.60 -6.92 -8.37
CA ASP A 102 4.48 -5.75 -8.40
C ASP A 102 4.23 -4.69 -7.30
N LEU A 103 3.32 -4.99 -6.36
CA LEU A 103 2.97 -4.16 -5.22
C LEU A 103 3.48 -4.76 -3.91
N LEU A 104 3.77 -3.87 -2.94
CA LEU A 104 4.00 -4.27 -1.55
C LEU A 104 2.65 -4.35 -0.83
N HIS A 105 2.23 -5.55 -0.48
CA HIS A 105 1.04 -5.79 0.33
C HIS A 105 1.42 -5.92 1.80
N VAL A 106 0.64 -5.26 2.66
CA VAL A 106 0.90 -5.19 4.09
C VAL A 106 -0.39 -5.47 4.87
N GLU A 107 -0.27 -6.33 5.88
CA GLU A 107 -1.30 -6.58 6.88
C GLU A 107 -0.73 -6.29 8.28
N ILE A 108 -1.44 -5.53 9.11
CA ILE A 108 -1.05 -5.22 10.49
C ILE A 108 -2.21 -5.52 11.43
N THR A 109 -1.91 -6.20 12.54
CA THR A 109 -2.88 -6.50 13.61
C THR A 109 -2.64 -5.60 14.83
N LYS A 110 -3.72 -5.01 15.36
CA LYS A 110 -3.71 -4.18 16.58
C LYS A 110 -4.95 -4.50 17.44
N GLY A 111 -4.75 -5.32 18.47
CA GLY A 111 -5.88 -5.87 19.23
C GLY A 111 -6.77 -6.67 18.29
N ASP A 112 -8.07 -6.36 18.27
CA ASP A 112 -9.04 -7.00 17.38
C ASP A 112 -9.08 -6.39 15.97
N ASN A 113 -8.34 -5.31 15.71
CA ASN A 113 -8.32 -4.65 14.41
C ASN A 113 -7.27 -5.26 13.48
N ARG A 114 -7.66 -5.46 12.22
CA ARG A 114 -6.78 -5.83 11.12
C ARG A 114 -6.80 -4.75 10.05
N TYR A 115 -5.62 -4.27 9.66
CA TYR A 115 -5.45 -3.26 8.62
C TYR A 115 -4.71 -3.87 7.45
N GLU A 116 -5.30 -3.78 6.27
CA GLU A 116 -4.70 -4.26 5.02
C GLU A 116 -4.55 -3.09 4.05
N PHE A 117 -3.38 -2.98 3.44
CA PHE A 117 -3.11 -1.97 2.41
C PHE A 117 -2.06 -2.45 1.42
N ALA A 118 -2.05 -1.81 0.25
CA ALA A 118 -0.99 -1.98 -0.74
C ALA A 118 -0.22 -0.67 -0.87
N VAL A 119 1.07 -0.78 -1.14
CA VAL A 119 1.95 0.35 -1.45
C VAL A 119 2.35 0.24 -2.92
N VAL A 120 2.29 1.37 -3.62
CA VAL A 120 2.72 1.51 -5.01
C VAL A 120 4.01 2.32 -5.03
N ALA A 121 5.04 1.83 -5.72
CA ALA A 121 6.30 2.58 -5.83
C ALA A 121 6.18 3.66 -6.91
N ARG A 122 6.84 4.80 -6.66
CA ARG A 122 7.03 5.86 -7.65
C ARG A 122 8.36 5.65 -8.38
N ALA A 123 8.36 5.85 -9.70
CA ALA A 123 9.55 5.82 -10.54
C ALA A 123 10.52 6.96 -10.22
#